data_AF-A0A0U4C8I0-F1
#
_entry.id   AF-A0A0U4C8I0-F1
#
_cell.length_a   1.000
_cell.length_b   1.000
_cell.length_c   1.000
_cell.angle_alpha   90.00
_cell.angle_beta   90.00
_cell.angle_gamma   90.00
#
_symmetry.space_group_name_H-M   'P 1'
#
loop_
_entity.id
_entity.type
_entity.pdbx_description
1 polymer ?
#
loop_
_entity_poly.entity_id
_entity_poly.type
_entity_poly.pdbx_seq_one_letter_code
_entity_poly.pdbx_strand_id
1 'polypeptide(L)'
;MILTAGTLLLASMALASCTNARSPTTSDGASASRSSQTRPELGAAEPLSKPITSTQVSKALFGTASREKVERAARTASNDHVSAEEFALALSQSVMDVRDAVDMRSLLADVGCDALSVRTRSALIGEVEEQQRSGLGRYWSTDQTMWVRSQAEDPGFAVEIAGVVHIADGSYTGWNTYRVDVERSPGGWCVSEVSAQPILPKYPAAPREKADLREALVGDGWRAVRP
;
A
#
# COMPACT_ATOMS: atom_id res chain seq x y z
N MET A 1 -41.96 -7.50 9.05
CA MET A 1 -40.75 -8.11 9.65
C MET A 1 -39.63 -7.12 9.44
N ILE A 2 -39.18 -6.46 10.51
CA ILE A 2 -38.31 -5.28 10.48
C ILE A 2 -36.86 -5.78 10.53
N LEU A 3 -36.05 -5.52 9.49
CA LEU A 3 -34.61 -5.72 9.55
C LEU A 3 -33.99 -4.52 10.28
N THR A 4 -33.45 -4.77 11.46
CA THR A 4 -32.61 -3.85 12.22
C THR A 4 -31.27 -3.66 11.51
N ALA A 5 -31.03 -2.43 11.05
CA ALA A 5 -29.73 -1.98 10.59
C ALA A 5 -28.75 -1.93 11.78
N GLY A 6 -27.72 -2.78 11.73
CA GLY A 6 -26.61 -2.74 12.67
C GLY A 6 -25.62 -1.65 12.26
N THR A 7 -25.59 -0.57 13.03
CA THR A 7 -24.61 0.52 12.94
C THR A 7 -23.22 -0.02 13.30
N LEU A 8 -22.35 -0.22 12.31
CA LEU A 8 -20.92 -0.44 12.54
C LEU A 8 -20.27 0.92 12.86
N LEU A 9 -20.01 1.14 14.15
CA LEU A 9 -19.23 2.26 14.65
C LEU A 9 -17.79 2.18 14.13
N LEU A 10 -17.40 3.18 13.34
CA LEU A 10 -15.99 3.50 13.08
C LEU A 10 -15.31 3.89 14.40
N ALA A 11 -14.34 3.10 14.83
CA ALA A 11 -13.38 3.54 15.84
C ALA A 11 -12.39 4.51 15.20
N SER A 12 -12.71 5.80 15.26
CA SER A 12 -11.74 6.88 15.10
C SER A 12 -10.85 6.92 16.34
N MET A 13 -9.60 6.44 16.22
CA MET A 13 -8.59 6.72 17.24
C MET A 13 -8.09 8.16 17.10
N ALA A 14 -8.63 9.04 17.94
CA ALA A 14 -8.08 10.36 18.21
C ALA A 14 -7.22 10.29 19.47
N LEU A 15 -5.98 10.79 19.37
CA LEU A 15 -5.05 10.98 20.48
C LEU A 15 -5.62 11.99 21.50
N ALA A 16 -5.62 11.61 22.77
CA ALA A 16 -5.75 12.55 23.88
C ALA A 16 -4.83 12.13 25.04
N SER A 17 -3.74 12.86 25.22
CA SER A 17 -2.95 12.88 26.45
C SER A 17 -3.76 13.52 27.57
N CYS A 18 -3.88 12.86 28.72
CA CYS A 18 -4.13 13.49 30.01
C CYS A 18 -3.43 12.70 31.13
N THR A 19 -2.81 13.46 32.03
CA THR A 19 -1.85 13.10 33.08
C THR A 19 -2.44 12.43 34.32
N ASN A 20 -1.68 11.45 34.87
CA ASN A 20 -1.53 10.97 36.26
C ASN A 20 -2.63 11.17 37.32
N ALA A 21 -3.05 10.06 37.96
CA ALA A 21 -3.13 9.94 39.43
C ALA A 21 -3.28 8.47 39.93
N ARG A 22 -2.32 8.04 40.78
CA ARG A 22 -2.34 7.07 41.90
C ARG A 22 -3.21 5.78 41.88
N SER A 23 -2.54 4.63 42.03
CA SER A 23 -3.05 3.34 42.53
C SER A 23 -3.13 3.32 44.09
N PRO A 24 -3.80 2.34 44.76
CA PRO A 24 -3.29 0.96 44.84
C PRO A 24 -4.30 -0.22 45.02
N THR A 25 -3.75 -1.44 44.83
CA THR A 25 -4.01 -2.76 45.50
C THR A 25 -4.96 -3.83 44.91
N THR A 26 -4.33 -4.87 44.34
CA THR A 26 -4.53 -6.35 44.42
C THR A 26 -5.88 -7.01 44.06
N SER A 27 -5.89 -7.89 43.04
CA SER A 27 -5.66 -9.36 43.18
C SER A 27 -6.13 -10.11 41.92
N ASP A 28 -5.24 -10.94 41.38
CA ASP A 28 -5.44 -12.15 40.57
C ASP A 28 -6.62 -12.27 39.61
N GLY A 29 -6.33 -11.96 38.35
CA GLY A 29 -6.99 -12.54 37.20
C GLY A 29 -5.99 -12.54 36.05
N ALA A 30 -5.57 -13.72 35.61
CA ALA A 30 -4.68 -13.92 34.48
C ALA A 30 -5.29 -13.35 33.19
N SER A 31 -5.19 -12.03 33.02
CA SER A 31 -5.30 -11.39 31.73
C SER A 31 -3.95 -11.58 31.06
N ALA A 32 -3.92 -12.49 30.08
CA ALA A 32 -2.91 -12.43 29.05
C ALA A 32 -2.91 -10.98 28.55
N SER A 33 -1.89 -10.23 28.95
CA SER A 33 -1.56 -8.95 28.33
C SER A 33 -1.44 -9.26 26.85
N ARG A 34 -2.50 -8.98 26.08
CA ARG A 34 -2.39 -8.78 24.65
C ARG A 34 -1.37 -7.67 24.56
N SER A 35 -0.14 -8.07 24.33
CA SER A 35 0.91 -7.16 23.93
C SER A 35 0.30 -6.42 22.76
N SER A 36 -0.04 -5.16 23.00
CA SER A 36 -0.28 -4.20 21.94
C SER A 36 1.07 -4.08 21.24
N GLN A 37 1.42 -5.10 20.46
CA GLN A 37 2.49 -5.01 19.50
C GLN A 37 2.01 -3.90 18.59
N THR A 38 2.54 -2.71 18.84
CA THR A 38 2.37 -1.55 17.98
C THR A 38 2.72 -2.05 16.59
N ARG A 39 1.69 -2.20 15.75
CA ARG A 39 1.83 -2.69 14.39
C ARG A 39 2.90 -1.82 13.73
N PRO A 40 3.89 -2.42 13.04
CA PRO A 40 4.79 -1.63 12.23
C PRO A 40 3.94 -0.98 11.13
N GLU A 41 3.65 0.31 11.28
CA GLU A 41 2.94 1.07 10.26
C GLU A 41 3.90 1.39 9.11
N LEU A 42 3.43 1.22 7.87
CA LEU A 42 4.06 1.83 6.71
C LEU A 42 4.09 3.35 6.90
N GLY A 43 5.18 3.99 6.48
CA GLY A 43 5.26 5.45 6.52
C GLY A 43 4.16 6.10 5.69
N ALA A 44 3.84 7.36 6.01
CA ALA A 44 3.00 8.18 5.13
C ALA A 44 3.80 8.53 3.87
N ALA A 45 3.15 8.49 2.70
CA ALA A 45 3.78 8.87 1.45
C ALA A 45 3.84 10.41 1.35
N GLU A 46 5.05 10.97 1.35
CA GLU A 46 5.22 12.39 1.00
C GLU A 46 5.03 12.58 -0.51
N PRO A 47 4.18 13.54 -0.93
CA PRO A 47 3.92 13.80 -2.35
C PRO A 47 5.18 14.13 -3.14
N LEU A 48 5.32 13.53 -4.34
CA LEU A 48 6.39 13.89 -5.27
C LEU A 48 6.39 15.38 -5.61
N SER A 49 7.57 16.00 -5.51
CA SER A 49 7.75 17.43 -5.72
C SER A 49 7.96 17.80 -7.19
N LYS A 50 8.51 16.89 -8.00
CA LYS A 50 8.88 17.13 -9.41
C LYS A 50 8.61 15.88 -10.28
N PRO A 51 7.33 15.54 -10.49
CA PRO A 51 6.97 14.33 -11.22
C PRO A 51 7.30 14.45 -12.72
N ILE A 52 7.57 13.31 -13.35
CA ILE A 52 7.83 13.18 -14.78
C ILE A 52 6.53 13.43 -15.56
N THR A 53 6.60 14.26 -16.60
CA THR A 53 5.44 14.75 -17.38
C THR A 53 5.13 13.92 -18.64
N SER A 54 5.70 12.72 -18.75
CA SER A 54 5.55 11.82 -19.92
C SER A 54 4.08 11.48 -20.21
N THR A 55 3.74 11.24 -21.47
CA THR A 55 2.41 10.70 -21.86
C THR A 55 2.38 9.18 -21.89
N GLN A 56 3.53 8.52 -21.81
CA GLN A 56 3.57 7.07 -21.66
C GLN A 56 3.06 6.71 -20.29
N VAL A 57 2.07 5.81 -20.26
CA VAL A 57 1.48 5.32 -19.03
C VAL A 57 1.74 3.82 -18.97
N SER A 58 2.30 3.42 -17.84
CA SER A 58 2.70 2.04 -17.58
C SER A 58 1.53 1.07 -17.73
N LYS A 59 1.87 -0.20 -17.97
CA LYS A 59 0.90 -1.28 -18.14
C LYS A 59 -0.01 -1.39 -16.91
N ALA A 60 -1.27 -1.75 -17.13
CA ALA A 60 -2.21 -2.02 -16.05
C ALA A 60 -1.75 -3.12 -15.11
N LEU A 61 -2.31 -3.14 -13.90
CA LEU A 61 -2.35 -4.37 -13.14
C LEU A 61 -3.22 -5.36 -13.91
N PHE A 62 -2.67 -6.54 -14.17
CA PHE A 62 -3.33 -7.61 -14.90
C PHE A 62 -3.21 -8.89 -14.11
N GLY A 63 -4.32 -9.64 -14.04
CA GLY A 63 -4.38 -10.93 -13.35
C GLY A 63 -4.23 -10.80 -11.84
N THR A 64 -3.76 -11.86 -11.21
CA THR A 64 -3.51 -11.92 -9.77
C THR A 64 -2.07 -11.56 -9.43
N ALA A 65 -1.81 -11.28 -8.15
CA ALA A 65 -0.45 -11.07 -7.64
C ALA A 65 0.44 -12.29 -7.98
N SER A 66 1.64 -12.02 -8.50
CA SER A 66 2.57 -13.09 -8.91
C SER A 66 4.00 -12.70 -8.61
N ARG A 67 4.68 -13.56 -7.83
CA ARG A 67 6.12 -13.45 -7.56
C ARG A 67 6.93 -13.40 -8.86
N GLU A 68 6.61 -14.28 -9.81
CA GLU A 68 7.30 -14.34 -11.10
C GLU A 68 7.20 -13.01 -11.86
N LYS A 69 6.04 -12.34 -11.79
CA LYS A 69 5.83 -11.03 -12.44
C LYS A 69 6.71 -9.96 -11.81
N VAL A 70 6.81 -9.92 -10.49
CA VAL A 70 7.68 -8.97 -9.77
C VAL A 70 9.15 -9.21 -10.12
N GLU A 71 9.61 -10.46 -10.03
CA GLU A 71 11.00 -10.79 -10.34
C GLU A 71 11.37 -10.57 -11.81
N ARG A 72 10.44 -10.87 -12.73
CA ARG A 72 10.64 -10.59 -14.16
C ARG A 72 10.76 -9.08 -14.39
N ALA A 73 9.88 -8.28 -13.80
CA ALA A 73 9.96 -6.82 -13.89
C ALA A 73 11.26 -6.29 -13.28
N ALA A 74 11.73 -6.86 -12.16
CA ALA A 74 13.01 -6.50 -11.56
C ALA A 74 14.20 -6.77 -12.52
N ARG A 75 14.25 -7.96 -13.13
CA ARG A 75 15.42 -8.43 -13.90
C ARG A 75 15.46 -7.95 -15.35
N THR A 76 14.30 -7.83 -16.01
CA THR A 76 14.22 -7.58 -17.48
C THR A 76 14.07 -6.11 -17.86
N ALA A 77 13.93 -5.25 -16.87
CA ALA A 77 13.71 -3.83 -17.05
C ALA A 77 14.93 -3.06 -17.55
N SER A 78 14.69 -2.11 -18.47
CA SER A 78 15.65 -1.07 -18.83
C SER A 78 15.84 -0.07 -17.69
N ASN A 79 16.93 0.70 -17.74
CA ASN A 79 17.20 1.78 -16.77
C ASN A 79 16.41 3.04 -17.13
N ASP A 80 15.08 2.93 -17.14
CA ASP A 80 14.16 4.03 -17.41
C ASP A 80 12.99 4.04 -16.42
N HIS A 81 12.32 5.19 -16.37
CA HIS A 81 11.18 5.41 -15.46
C HIS A 81 10.00 4.47 -15.73
N VAL A 82 9.75 4.10 -16.99
CA VAL A 82 8.65 3.19 -17.35
C VAL A 82 8.87 1.82 -16.73
N SER A 83 10.09 1.31 -16.83
CA SER A 83 10.42 0.00 -16.26
C SER A 83 10.46 0.02 -14.73
N ALA A 84 10.87 1.14 -14.12
CA ALA A 84 10.74 1.34 -12.68
C ALA A 84 9.27 1.34 -12.22
N GLU A 85 8.39 2.00 -12.97
CA GLU A 85 6.94 1.98 -12.71
C GLU A 85 6.33 0.59 -12.87
N GLU A 86 6.70 -0.17 -13.90
CA GLU A 86 6.22 -1.54 -14.09
C GLU A 86 6.62 -2.45 -12.91
N PHE A 87 7.85 -2.30 -12.42
CA PHE A 87 8.32 -3.02 -11.24
C PHE A 87 7.57 -2.60 -9.97
N ALA A 88 7.41 -1.28 -9.73
CA ALA A 88 6.67 -0.75 -8.58
C ALA A 88 5.18 -1.18 -8.59
N LEU A 89 4.54 -1.16 -9.77
CA LEU A 89 3.16 -1.64 -9.94
C LEU A 89 3.05 -3.13 -9.59
N ALA A 90 3.94 -3.97 -10.11
CA ALA A 90 3.95 -5.40 -9.81
C ALA A 90 4.16 -5.65 -8.29
N LEU A 91 5.11 -4.95 -7.67
CA LEU A 91 5.36 -5.09 -6.22
C LEU A 91 4.15 -4.62 -5.41
N SER A 92 3.57 -3.47 -5.72
CA SER A 92 2.40 -2.94 -5.03
C SER A 92 1.20 -3.89 -5.14
N GLN A 93 1.05 -4.58 -6.27
CA GLN A 93 0.03 -5.62 -6.45
C GLN A 93 0.27 -6.78 -5.51
N SER A 94 1.52 -7.27 -5.39
CA SER A 94 1.86 -8.37 -4.48
C SER A 94 1.74 -8.04 -3.00
N VAL A 95 1.87 -6.77 -2.60
CA VAL A 95 1.66 -6.35 -1.20
C VAL A 95 0.18 -6.15 -0.90
N MET A 96 -0.57 -5.61 -1.86
CA MET A 96 -1.97 -5.26 -1.64
C MET A 96 -2.92 -6.43 -1.87
N ASP A 97 -2.68 -7.27 -2.88
CA ASP A 97 -3.51 -8.41 -3.25
C ASP A 97 -2.97 -9.69 -2.59
N VAL A 98 -3.61 -10.10 -1.49
CA VAL A 98 -3.23 -11.32 -0.75
C VAL A 98 -4.16 -12.50 -1.03
N ARG A 99 -5.02 -12.41 -2.06
CA ARG A 99 -5.91 -13.52 -2.46
C ARG A 99 -5.11 -14.74 -2.91
N ASP A 100 -4.01 -14.48 -3.62
CA ASP A 100 -2.97 -15.47 -3.91
C ASP A 100 -1.77 -15.20 -3.01
N ALA A 101 -1.50 -16.09 -2.07
CA ALA A 101 -0.45 -15.89 -1.08
C ALA A 101 0.94 -15.86 -1.74
N VAL A 102 1.52 -14.67 -1.82
CA VAL A 102 2.93 -14.48 -2.13
C VAL A 102 3.73 -14.51 -0.82
N ASP A 103 4.76 -15.37 -0.77
CA ASP A 103 5.73 -15.32 0.33
C ASP A 103 6.54 -14.02 0.26
N MET A 104 6.08 -13.01 0.99
CA MET A 104 6.69 -11.68 1.01
C MET A 104 8.11 -11.70 1.58
N ARG A 105 8.44 -12.64 2.48
CA ARG A 105 9.79 -12.75 3.04
C ARG A 105 10.78 -13.15 1.96
N SER A 106 10.43 -14.19 1.21
CA SER A 106 11.27 -14.69 0.14
C SER A 106 11.27 -13.74 -1.07
N LEU A 107 10.14 -13.09 -1.40
CA LEU A 107 10.12 -12.07 -2.45
C LEU A 107 11.07 -10.90 -2.13
N LEU A 108 10.99 -10.32 -0.93
CA LEU A 108 11.85 -9.19 -0.55
C LEU A 108 13.32 -9.57 -0.39
N ALA A 109 13.64 -10.85 -0.20
CA ALA A 109 15.02 -11.32 -0.25
C ALA A 109 15.61 -11.25 -1.67
N ASP A 110 14.77 -11.42 -2.70
CA ASP A 110 15.20 -11.42 -4.10
C ASP A 110 15.18 -10.03 -4.73
N VAL A 111 14.22 -9.18 -4.33
CA VAL A 111 14.00 -7.86 -4.96
C VAL A 111 14.19 -6.67 -4.01
N GLY A 112 14.51 -6.90 -2.73
CA GLY A 112 14.88 -5.83 -1.80
C GLY A 112 16.33 -5.41 -2.02
N CYS A 113 16.59 -4.10 -2.06
CA CYS A 113 17.96 -3.61 -2.05
C CYS A 113 18.63 -3.93 -0.71
N ASP A 114 19.97 -3.94 -0.68
CA ASP A 114 20.75 -4.02 0.56
C ASP A 114 20.36 -2.90 1.55
N ALA A 115 19.88 -1.77 1.01
CA ALA A 115 19.43 -0.61 1.75
C ALA A 115 18.00 -0.71 2.31
N LEU A 116 17.19 -1.71 1.92
CA LEU A 116 15.80 -1.80 2.41
C LEU A 116 15.80 -1.95 3.93
N SER A 117 15.34 -0.91 4.62
CA SER A 117 15.43 -0.86 6.08
C SER A 117 14.72 -2.06 6.72
N VAL A 118 15.29 -2.57 7.82
CA VAL A 118 14.69 -3.67 8.59
C VAL A 118 13.25 -3.33 9.01
N ARG A 119 12.99 -2.05 9.30
CA ARG A 119 11.65 -1.53 9.63
C ARG A 119 10.69 -1.69 8.45
N THR A 120 11.06 -1.19 7.27
CA THR A 120 10.23 -1.26 6.05
C THR A 120 9.97 -2.71 5.66
N ARG A 121 11.02 -3.55 5.67
CA ARG A 121 10.90 -4.99 5.40
C ARG A 121 9.92 -5.67 6.35
N SER A 122 10.04 -5.41 7.66
CA SER A 122 9.17 -6.00 8.68
C SER A 122 7.73 -5.49 8.57
N ALA A 123 7.54 -4.22 8.21
CA ALA A 123 6.22 -3.64 7.98
C ALA A 123 5.51 -4.28 6.78
N LEU A 124 6.20 -4.45 5.66
CA LEU A 124 5.65 -5.11 4.47
C LEU A 124 5.24 -6.55 4.75
N ILE A 125 6.12 -7.33 5.39
CA ILE A 125 5.84 -8.71 5.78
C ILE A 125 4.64 -8.75 6.73
N GLY A 126 4.66 -7.92 7.78
CA GLY A 126 3.58 -7.86 8.76
C GLY A 126 2.24 -7.45 8.16
N GLU A 127 2.24 -6.54 7.17
CA GLU A 127 1.03 -6.11 6.47
C GLU A 127 0.39 -7.25 5.68
N VAL A 128 1.18 -8.05 4.95
CA VAL A 128 0.68 -9.21 4.19
C VAL A 128 0.20 -10.31 5.15
N GLU A 129 1.00 -10.66 6.16
CA GLU A 129 0.64 -11.68 7.16
C GLU A 129 -0.64 -11.28 7.93
N GLU A 130 -0.84 -10.00 8.23
CA GLU A 130 -2.05 -9.48 8.86
C GLU A 130 -3.28 -9.61 7.96
N GLN A 131 -3.16 -9.23 6.69
CA GLN A 131 -4.28 -9.34 5.75
C GLN A 131 -4.69 -10.79 5.53
N GLN A 132 -3.72 -11.71 5.46
CA GLN A 132 -3.97 -13.15 5.38
C GLN A 132 -4.65 -13.67 6.66
N ARG A 133 -4.15 -13.29 7.83
CA ARG A 133 -4.67 -13.76 9.12
C ARG A 133 -6.06 -13.21 9.43
N SER A 134 -6.34 -11.97 9.04
CA SER A 134 -7.65 -11.33 9.25
C SER A 134 -8.71 -11.79 8.25
N GLY A 135 -8.31 -12.44 7.15
CA GLY A 135 -9.23 -12.86 6.08
C GLY A 135 -9.86 -11.70 5.29
N LEU A 136 -9.45 -10.46 5.56
CA LEU A 136 -9.96 -9.28 4.87
C LEU A 136 -9.52 -9.29 3.40
N GLY A 137 -8.29 -9.71 3.11
CA GLY A 137 -7.82 -9.90 1.75
C GLY A 137 -8.03 -8.66 0.87
N ARG A 138 -7.29 -7.57 1.11
CA ARG A 138 -7.43 -6.41 0.23
C ARG A 138 -6.89 -6.76 -1.16
N TYR A 139 -7.26 -5.97 -2.16
CA TYR A 139 -6.69 -6.02 -3.50
C TYR A 139 -6.95 -4.70 -4.24
N TRP A 140 -6.07 -4.35 -5.17
CA TRP A 140 -6.34 -3.26 -6.11
C TRP A 140 -7.47 -3.66 -7.06
N SER A 141 -8.44 -2.78 -7.24
CA SER A 141 -9.48 -2.94 -8.26
C SER A 141 -8.85 -2.89 -9.65
N THR A 142 -8.95 -3.98 -10.39
CA THR A 142 -8.48 -4.06 -11.79
C THR A 142 -9.51 -3.52 -12.77
N ASP A 143 -10.74 -3.25 -12.33
CA ASP A 143 -11.83 -2.74 -13.19
C ASP A 143 -11.92 -1.21 -13.15
N GLN A 144 -11.12 -0.57 -12.29
CA GLN A 144 -11.10 0.87 -12.09
C GLN A 144 -9.79 1.45 -12.61
N THR A 145 -9.84 2.70 -13.06
CA THR A 145 -8.62 3.41 -13.48
C THR A 145 -7.71 3.62 -12.28
N MET A 146 -6.47 3.16 -12.40
CA MET A 146 -5.39 3.49 -11.49
C MET A 146 -4.64 4.73 -11.98
N TRP A 147 -3.88 5.35 -11.09
CA TRP A 147 -3.09 6.53 -11.41
C TRP A 147 -1.65 6.31 -10.98
N VAL A 148 -0.71 6.70 -11.82
CA VAL A 148 0.72 6.60 -11.53
C VAL A 148 1.40 7.93 -11.79
N ARG A 149 2.37 8.27 -10.95
CA ARG A 149 3.39 9.28 -11.24
C ARG A 149 4.73 8.81 -10.69
N SER A 150 5.79 9.29 -11.29
CA SER A 150 7.14 8.94 -10.88
C SER A 150 8.04 10.16 -10.93
N GLN A 151 9.11 10.13 -10.16
CA GLN A 151 10.15 11.15 -10.13
C GLN A 151 11.50 10.44 -10.13
N ALA A 152 12.46 10.95 -10.90
CA ALA A 152 13.83 10.48 -10.80
C ALA A 152 14.41 10.90 -9.44
N GLU A 153 14.97 9.93 -8.72
CA GLU A 153 15.76 10.12 -7.51
C GLU A 153 17.14 9.50 -7.76
N ASP A 154 18.20 9.94 -7.12
CA ASP A 154 19.52 9.30 -7.33
C ASP A 154 19.71 8.25 -6.22
N PRO A 155 19.89 6.94 -6.52
CA PRO A 155 20.16 6.29 -7.81
C PRO A 155 18.99 5.47 -8.42
N GLY A 156 17.78 6.03 -8.50
CA GLY A 156 16.65 5.40 -9.19
C GLY A 156 15.39 6.26 -9.37
N PHE A 157 14.25 5.77 -8.90
CA PHE A 157 12.96 6.43 -9.07
C PHE A 157 12.06 6.25 -7.85
N ALA A 158 11.38 7.32 -7.45
CA ALA A 158 10.22 7.25 -6.58
C ALA A 158 8.97 7.10 -7.45
N VAL A 159 8.14 6.09 -7.17
CA VAL A 159 6.91 5.80 -7.91
C VAL A 159 5.72 5.84 -6.97
N GLU A 160 4.77 6.73 -7.23
CA GLU A 160 3.49 6.77 -6.54
C GLU A 160 2.37 6.17 -7.39
N ILE A 161 1.58 5.32 -6.75
CA ILE A 161 0.46 4.60 -7.33
C ILE A 161 -0.77 4.94 -6.51
N ALA A 162 -1.83 5.38 -7.16
CA ALA A 162 -3.13 5.59 -6.54
C ALA A 162 -4.17 4.70 -7.20
N GLY A 163 -5.01 4.07 -6.39
CA GLY A 163 -6.02 3.16 -6.91
C GLY A 163 -7.16 2.91 -5.94
N VAL A 164 -8.22 2.32 -6.48
CA VAL A 164 -9.32 1.78 -5.69
C VAL A 164 -8.87 0.45 -5.10
N VAL A 165 -9.12 0.25 -3.81
CA VAL A 165 -8.83 -0.97 -3.07
C VAL A 165 -10.13 -1.56 -2.57
N HIS A 166 -10.33 -2.85 -2.79
CA HIS A 166 -11.45 -3.61 -2.25
C HIS A 166 -10.98 -4.56 -1.16
N ILE A 167 -11.89 -4.95 -0.27
CA ILE A 167 -11.76 -6.13 0.60
C ILE A 167 -12.45 -7.31 -0.09
N ALA A 168 -11.87 -8.51 -0.01
CA ALA A 168 -12.33 -9.70 -0.73
C ALA A 168 -13.80 -10.08 -0.42
N ASP A 169 -14.29 -9.79 0.78
CA ASP A 169 -15.66 -10.03 1.20
C ASP A 169 -16.68 -8.96 0.71
N GLY A 170 -16.21 -7.92 -0.01
CA GLY A 170 -17.02 -6.82 -0.51
C GLY A 170 -17.45 -5.79 0.55
N SER A 171 -16.98 -5.90 1.79
CA SER A 171 -17.38 -5.02 2.90
C SER A 171 -16.85 -3.60 2.81
N TYR A 172 -15.81 -3.38 2.00
CA TYR A 172 -15.12 -2.09 1.94
C TYR A 172 -14.55 -1.80 0.56
N THR A 173 -14.80 -0.58 0.11
CA THR A 173 -14.13 0.06 -1.02
C THR A 173 -13.43 1.32 -0.51
N GLY A 174 -12.11 1.39 -0.69
CA GLY A 174 -11.27 2.51 -0.30
C GLY A 174 -10.41 3.01 -1.45
N TRP A 175 -9.77 4.15 -1.23
CA TRP A 175 -8.76 4.68 -2.13
C TRP A 175 -7.45 4.74 -1.36
N ASN A 176 -6.36 4.28 -1.95
CA ASN A 176 -5.04 4.33 -1.35
C ASN A 176 -4.04 4.94 -2.33
N THR A 177 -3.07 5.66 -1.76
CA THR A 177 -1.77 5.89 -2.38
C THR A 177 -0.77 4.87 -1.84
N TYR A 178 0.15 4.46 -2.70
CA TYR A 178 1.24 3.57 -2.40
C TYR A 178 2.48 4.09 -3.12
N ARG A 179 3.54 4.36 -2.37
CA ARG A 179 4.81 4.83 -2.92
C ARG A 179 5.84 3.72 -2.79
N VAL A 180 6.57 3.47 -3.87
CA VAL A 180 7.69 2.54 -3.94
C VAL A 180 8.88 3.29 -4.49
N ASP A 181 9.94 3.35 -3.70
CA ASP A 181 11.21 3.90 -4.14
C ASP A 181 12.07 2.72 -4.58
N VAL A 182 12.57 2.81 -5.81
CA VAL A 182 13.29 1.74 -6.47
C VAL A 182 14.66 2.24 -6.92
N GLU A 183 15.68 1.41 -6.71
CA GLU A 183 17.06 1.72 -7.07
C GLU A 183 17.57 0.71 -8.08
N ARG A 184 18.51 1.16 -8.91
CA ARG A 184 19.17 0.26 -9.87
C ARG A 184 20.32 -0.47 -9.18
N SER A 185 20.24 -1.79 -9.17
CA SER A 185 21.27 -2.71 -8.70
C SER A 185 21.85 -3.52 -9.89
N PRO A 186 23.07 -4.10 -9.81
CA PRO A 186 23.62 -4.93 -10.88
C PRO A 186 22.70 -6.08 -11.34
N GLY A 187 21.82 -6.57 -10.47
CA GLY A 187 20.87 -7.66 -10.76
C GLY A 187 19.50 -7.20 -11.30
N GLY A 188 19.20 -5.90 -11.32
CA GLY A 188 17.87 -5.42 -11.68
C GLY A 188 17.43 -4.18 -10.92
N TRP A 189 16.14 -3.84 -11.03
CA TRP A 189 15.50 -2.96 -10.06
C TRP A 189 15.37 -3.68 -8.72
N CYS A 190 15.59 -2.96 -7.63
CA CYS A 190 15.28 -3.41 -6.29
C CYS A 190 14.52 -2.32 -5.53
N VAL A 191 13.80 -2.69 -4.47
CA VAL A 191 13.07 -1.74 -3.61
C VAL A 191 13.95 -1.24 -2.48
N SER A 192 14.01 0.07 -2.29
CA SER A 192 14.75 0.73 -1.21
C SER A 192 13.82 1.27 -0.12
N GLU A 193 12.65 1.78 -0.49
CA GLU A 193 11.64 2.27 0.46
C GLU A 193 10.21 2.02 -0.02
N VAL A 194 9.28 1.92 0.93
CA VAL A 194 7.85 1.84 0.67
C VAL A 194 7.06 2.63 1.71
N SER A 195 6.04 3.35 1.24
CA SER A 195 5.05 4.03 2.08
C SER A 195 3.64 3.86 1.50
N ALA A 196 2.61 4.01 2.34
CA ALA A 196 1.22 3.87 1.94
C ALA A 196 0.33 4.78 2.76
N GLN A 197 -0.70 5.37 2.13
CA GLN A 197 -1.64 6.24 2.83
C GLN A 197 -3.06 6.11 2.26
N PRO A 198 -4.10 6.04 3.11
CA PRO A 198 -5.47 6.16 2.63
C PRO A 198 -5.71 7.55 2.03
N ILE A 199 -6.36 7.58 0.87
CA ILE A 199 -6.84 8.81 0.26
C ILE A 199 -8.21 9.09 0.84
N LEU A 200 -8.32 10.21 1.53
CA LEU A 200 -9.60 10.69 2.01
C LEU A 200 -10.26 11.52 0.90
N PRO A 201 -11.52 11.20 0.52
CA PRO A 201 -12.23 11.98 -0.48
C PRO A 201 -12.39 13.43 0.01
N LYS A 202 -12.22 14.37 -0.91
CA LYS A 202 -12.48 15.80 -0.66
C LYS A 202 -13.92 16.04 -0.18
N TYR A 203 -14.85 15.22 -0.66
CA TYR A 203 -16.26 15.22 -0.27
C TYR A 203 -16.63 13.86 0.35
N PRO A 204 -16.58 13.70 1.69
CA PRO A 204 -16.75 12.41 2.36
C PRO A 204 -18.15 11.79 2.21
N ALA A 205 -19.12 12.55 1.71
CA ALA A 205 -20.49 12.09 1.49
C ALA A 205 -20.70 11.36 0.14
N ALA A 206 -19.76 11.46 -0.80
CA ALA A 206 -19.87 10.75 -2.07
C ALA A 206 -19.49 9.27 -1.88
N PRO A 207 -20.30 8.31 -2.40
CA PRO A 207 -19.89 6.91 -2.42
C PRO A 207 -18.55 6.77 -3.16
N ARG A 208 -17.53 6.20 -2.50
CA ARG A 208 -16.17 6.06 -3.06
C ARG A 208 -16.12 5.25 -4.36
N GLU A 209 -17.11 4.39 -4.57
CA GLU A 209 -17.28 3.60 -5.79
C GLU A 209 -17.74 4.43 -7.00
N LYS A 210 -18.29 5.63 -6.76
CA LYS A 210 -18.86 6.49 -7.79
C LYS A 210 -18.10 7.80 -7.98
N ALA A 211 -17.26 8.18 -7.03
CA ALA A 211 -16.46 9.38 -7.13
C ALA A 211 -15.21 9.12 -7.99
N ASP A 212 -14.81 10.13 -8.76
CA ASP A 212 -13.58 10.04 -9.56
C ASP A 212 -12.38 10.20 -8.62
N LEU A 213 -11.59 9.12 -8.45
CA LEU A 213 -10.35 9.11 -7.67
C LEU A 213 -9.44 10.28 -8.05
N ARG A 214 -9.43 10.69 -9.33
CA ARG A 214 -8.61 11.79 -9.84
C ARG A 214 -8.82 13.08 -9.06
N GLU A 215 -10.05 13.38 -8.64
CA GLU A 215 -10.40 14.61 -7.93
C GLU A 215 -9.79 14.70 -6.52
N ALA A 216 -9.36 13.56 -5.98
CA ALA A 216 -8.71 13.47 -4.67
C ALA A 216 -7.17 13.38 -4.75
N LEU A 217 -6.61 13.28 -5.97
CA LEU A 217 -5.16 13.24 -6.15
C LEU A 217 -4.56 14.64 -5.99
N VAL A 218 -3.48 14.71 -5.21
CA VAL A 218 -2.75 15.96 -4.94
C VAL A 218 -1.45 16.00 -5.71
N GLY A 219 -1.13 17.18 -6.26
CA GLY A 219 0.07 17.44 -7.05
C GLY A 219 -0.07 17.03 -8.51
N ASP A 220 0.93 17.37 -9.32
CA ASP A 220 0.91 17.18 -10.77
C ASP A 220 1.43 15.80 -11.20
N GLY A 221 1.45 15.55 -12.51
CA GLY A 221 2.13 14.40 -13.13
C GLY A 221 1.39 13.05 -13.03
N TRP A 222 0.20 13.02 -12.43
CA TRP A 222 -0.63 11.82 -12.39
C TRP A 222 -1.10 11.42 -13.80
N ARG A 223 -0.88 10.15 -14.14
CA ARG A 223 -1.24 9.54 -15.42
C ARG A 223 -2.14 8.33 -15.21
N ALA A 224 -3.17 8.21 -16.04
CA ALA A 224 -4.17 7.15 -15.92
C ALA A 224 -3.65 5.82 -16.47
N VAL A 225 -3.50 4.84 -15.58
CA VAL A 225 -3.27 3.43 -15.90
C VAL A 225 -4.64 2.78 -16.06
N ARG A 226 -5.06 2.60 -17.31
CA ARG A 226 -6.38 2.03 -17.62
C ARG A 226 -6.36 0.49 -17.42
N PRO A 227 -7.48 -0.12 -17.00
CA PRO A 227 -7.69 -1.57 -17.00
C PRO A 227 -7.31 -2.24 -18.32
#